data_AF-A0A6L5XX14-F1
#
_entry.id   AF-A0A6L5XX14-F1
#
_cell.length_a   1.000
_cell.length_b   1.000
_cell.length_c   1.000
_cell.angle_alpha   90.00
_cell.angle_beta   90.00
_cell.angle_gamma   90.00
#
_symmetry.space_group_name_H-M   'P 1'
#
loop_
_entity.id
_entity.type
_entity.pdbx_description
1 polymer ?
#
loop_
_entity_poly.entity_id
_entity_poly.type
_entity_poly.pdbx_seq_one_letter_code
_entity_poly.pdbx_strand_id
1 'polypeptide(L)'
;MKEQLLSLVAVLLASCVVMILHELPKMIIHHKNKNIFSYIDPVGLIFCVTSYCGFSKPYIYLGKEKEISRRSGIVGLCSLFFIFIGSILLAKYGLKPLTNRMNLETLEGTILVFCYFFIQSIAIISSGMFVTNLFPLAVLDMGQIIRGKSDHMYFSILKSDSIIKMIYFVVVLLGLIKSFGVQTVMYLLGS
;
A
#
# COMPACT_ATOMS: atom_id res chain seq x y z
N MET A 1 24.75 1.96 10.75
CA MET A 1 24.05 0.71 11.12
C MET A 1 22.76 0.93 11.91
N LYS A 2 22.76 1.67 13.04
CA LYS A 2 21.53 1.87 13.85
C LYS A 2 20.37 2.50 13.06
N GLU A 3 20.63 3.54 12.28
CA GLU A 3 19.60 4.21 11.47
C GLU A 3 19.04 3.35 10.34
N GLN A 4 19.90 2.54 9.69
CA GLN A 4 19.48 1.59 8.66
C GLN A 4 18.62 0.46 9.24
N LEU A 5 18.91 0.03 10.47
CA LEU A 5 18.10 -0.96 11.18
C LEU A 5 16.73 -0.37 11.56
N LEU A 6 16.73 0.86 12.09
CA LEU A 6 15.51 1.60 12.43
C LEU A 6 14.61 1.81 11.20
N SER A 7 15.18 2.22 10.07
CA SER A 7 14.42 2.41 8.84
C SER A 7 13.87 1.10 8.30
N LEU A 8 14.65 0.01 8.32
CA LEU A 8 14.19 -1.32 7.91
C LEU A 8 13.00 -1.78 8.75
N VAL A 9 13.10 -1.66 10.09
CA VAL A 9 12.02 -2.02 11.02
C VAL A 9 10.79 -1.16 10.78
N ALA A 10 10.97 0.16 10.59
CA ALA A 10 9.88 1.08 10.29
C ALA A 10 9.14 0.69 9.00
N VAL A 11 9.89 0.38 7.92
CA VAL A 11 9.31 -0.04 6.64
C VAL A 11 8.57 -1.37 6.76
N LEU A 12 9.13 -2.34 7.50
CA LEU A 12 8.49 -3.65 7.71
C LEU A 12 7.16 -3.49 8.46
N LEU A 13 7.16 -2.75 9.57
CA LEU A 13 5.95 -2.48 10.34
C LEU A 13 4.93 -1.68 9.52
N ALA A 14 5.38 -0.66 8.78
CA ALA A 14 4.52 0.14 7.92
C ALA A 14 3.87 -0.71 6.83
N SER A 15 4.62 -1.64 6.24
CA SER A 15 4.11 -2.59 5.24
C SER A 15 2.95 -3.41 5.79
N CYS A 16 3.13 -4.01 6.97
CA CYS A 16 2.08 -4.77 7.64
C CYS A 16 0.83 -3.91 7.92
N VAL A 17 1.04 -2.70 8.43
CA VAL A 17 -0.06 -1.77 8.76
C VAL A 17 -0.83 -1.36 7.51
N VAL A 18 -0.15 -0.98 6.41
CA VAL A 18 -0.82 -0.58 5.18
C VAL A 18 -1.61 -1.75 4.59
N MET A 19 -1.06 -2.97 4.57
CA MET A 19 -1.79 -4.15 4.09
C MET A 19 -3.06 -4.42 4.88
N ILE A 20 -2.97 -4.34 6.21
CA ILE A 20 -4.14 -4.53 7.08
C ILE A 20 -5.19 -3.44 6.84
N LEU A 21 -4.78 -2.17 6.81
CA LEU A 21 -5.70 -1.04 6.63
C LEU A 21 -6.31 -1.01 5.22
N HIS A 22 -5.62 -1.55 4.22
CA HIS A 22 -6.13 -1.69 2.86
C HIS A 22 -7.25 -2.73 2.74
N GLU A 23 -7.08 -3.89 3.38
CA GLU A 23 -8.03 -5.01 3.29
C GLU A 23 -9.17 -4.93 4.32
N LEU A 24 -8.98 -4.28 5.46
CA LEU A 24 -9.99 -4.17 6.52
C LEU A 24 -11.31 -3.56 6.03
N PRO A 25 -11.34 -2.45 5.26
CA PRO A 25 -12.58 -1.90 4.71
C PRO A 25 -13.29 -2.86 3.76
N LYS A 26 -12.54 -3.66 2.99
CA LYS A 26 -13.12 -4.68 2.09
C LYS A 26 -13.76 -5.80 2.88
N MET A 27 -13.18 -6.19 4.01
CA MET A 27 -13.76 -7.20 4.90
C MET A 27 -15.15 -6.79 5.41
N ILE A 28 -15.34 -5.50 5.73
CA ILE A 28 -16.63 -4.96 6.19
C ILE A 28 -17.70 -5.15 5.11
N ILE A 29 -17.38 -4.86 3.84
CA ILE A 29 -18.31 -5.08 2.70
C ILE A 29 -18.69 -6.54 2.56
N HIS A 30 -17.76 -7.45 2.84
CA HIS A 30 -18.00 -8.89 2.74
C HIS A 30 -18.67 -9.50 3.98
N HIS A 31 -18.93 -8.70 5.03
CA HIS A 31 -19.53 -9.12 6.30
C HIS A 31 -18.90 -10.41 6.88
N LYS A 32 -17.57 -10.52 6.86
CA LYS A 32 -16.87 -11.70 7.38
C LYS A 32 -15.90 -11.36 8.51
N ASN A 33 -15.96 -12.12 9.60
CA ASN A 33 -14.92 -12.13 10.62
C ASN A 33 -13.82 -13.13 10.24
N LYS A 34 -12.63 -12.62 9.93
CA LYS A 34 -11.39 -13.41 9.87
C LYS A 34 -10.31 -12.72 10.69
N ASN A 35 -9.29 -13.50 11.05
CA ASN A 35 -8.09 -12.96 11.70
C ASN A 35 -7.45 -11.88 10.83
N ILE A 36 -7.26 -10.70 11.40
CA ILE A 36 -6.71 -9.51 10.74
C ILE A 36 -5.30 -9.78 10.18
N PHE A 37 -4.51 -10.63 10.86
CA PHE A 37 -3.17 -10.99 10.41
C PHE A 37 -3.13 -11.86 9.15
N SER A 38 -4.27 -12.43 8.72
CA SER A 38 -4.33 -13.25 7.50
C SER A 38 -4.19 -12.46 6.20
N TYR A 39 -4.24 -11.12 6.26
CA TYR A 39 -4.09 -10.22 5.12
C TYR A 39 -2.64 -9.90 4.75
N ILE A 40 -1.70 -10.18 5.66
CA ILE A 40 -0.28 -9.98 5.41
C ILE A 40 0.19 -11.03 4.39
N ASP A 41 0.48 -10.59 3.18
CA ASP A 41 1.08 -11.44 2.15
C ASP A 41 2.60 -11.44 2.32
N PRO A 42 3.24 -12.59 2.57
CA PRO A 42 4.70 -12.65 2.69
C PRO A 42 5.41 -12.20 1.41
N VAL A 43 4.85 -12.49 0.22
CA VAL A 43 5.42 -12.05 -1.05
C VAL A 43 5.24 -10.55 -1.20
N GLY A 44 4.03 -10.06 -0.95
CA GLY A 44 3.74 -8.63 -0.95
C GLY A 44 4.63 -7.83 0.01
N LEU A 45 4.97 -8.41 1.17
CA LEU A 45 5.82 -7.78 2.18
C LEU A 45 7.25 -7.64 1.68
N ILE A 46 7.80 -8.66 1.01
CA ILE A 46 9.11 -8.58 0.35
C ILE A 46 9.13 -7.43 -0.66
N PHE A 47 8.08 -7.33 -1.46
CA PHE A 47 7.90 -6.25 -2.43
C PHE A 47 7.78 -4.87 -1.75
N CYS A 48 7.02 -4.73 -0.66
CA CYS A 48 6.96 -3.47 0.08
C CYS A 48 8.32 -3.07 0.69
N VAL A 49 9.08 -4.02 1.23
CA VAL A 49 10.39 -3.74 1.86
C VAL A 49 11.47 -3.41 0.82
N THR A 50 11.46 -4.07 -0.33
CA THR A 50 12.50 -3.90 -1.37
C THR A 50 12.20 -2.75 -2.33
N SER A 51 10.95 -2.65 -2.79
CA SER A 51 10.53 -1.72 -3.85
C SER A 51 9.46 -0.72 -3.42
N TYR A 52 9.04 -0.69 -2.15
CA TYR A 52 7.97 0.18 -1.64
C TYR A 52 6.64 0.07 -2.41
N CYS A 53 6.46 -1.01 -3.15
CA CYS A 53 5.27 -1.30 -3.93
C CYS A 53 4.99 -2.78 -3.79
N GLY A 54 3.89 -3.12 -3.10
CA GLY A 54 3.47 -4.50 -2.89
C GLY A 54 1.96 -4.63 -3.02
N PHE A 55 1.46 -5.78 -2.60
CA PHE A 55 0.06 -6.13 -2.67
C PHE A 55 -0.32 -6.93 -1.43
N SER A 56 -1.55 -6.76 -0.98
CA SER A 56 -2.12 -7.58 0.08
C SER A 56 -2.61 -8.90 -0.49
N LYS A 57 -2.68 -9.94 0.34
CA LYS A 57 -3.21 -11.23 -0.10
C LYS A 57 -4.68 -11.02 -0.48
N PRO A 58 -5.05 -11.19 -1.76
CA PRO A 58 -6.43 -10.97 -2.16
C PRO A 58 -7.33 -11.92 -1.39
N TYR A 59 -8.44 -11.41 -0.90
CA TYR A 59 -9.51 -12.27 -0.44
C TYR A 59 -10.14 -12.94 -1.66
N ILE A 60 -9.69 -14.17 -1.96
CA ILE A 60 -10.20 -14.95 -3.11
C ILE A 60 -11.65 -15.36 -2.81
N TYR A 61 -12.60 -14.50 -3.18
CA TYR A 61 -13.98 -14.89 -3.45
C TYR A 61 -14.22 -14.78 -4.97
N LEU A 62 -13.66 -15.75 -5.68
CA LEU A 62 -14.13 -16.15 -6.99
C LEU A 62 -15.55 -16.71 -6.84
N GLY A 63 -16.58 -15.86 -6.84
CA GLY A 63 -17.96 -16.35 -6.98
C GLY A 63 -19.10 -15.54 -6.39
N LYS A 64 -18.85 -14.40 -5.73
CA LYS A 64 -19.94 -13.52 -5.28
C LYS A 64 -20.14 -12.35 -6.24
N GLU A 65 -21.41 -11.94 -6.30
CA GLU A 65 -22.02 -10.89 -7.12
C GLU A 65 -21.07 -9.84 -7.67
N LYS A 66 -21.25 -9.51 -8.96
CA LYS A 66 -20.47 -8.50 -9.70
C LYS A 66 -20.39 -7.16 -8.94
N GLU A 67 -21.47 -6.81 -8.26
CA GLU A 67 -21.54 -5.56 -7.50
C GLU A 67 -20.61 -5.55 -6.28
N ILE A 68 -20.52 -6.65 -5.53
CA ILE A 68 -19.64 -6.77 -4.36
C ILE A 68 -18.18 -6.68 -4.80
N SER A 69 -17.81 -7.37 -5.89
CA SER A 69 -16.48 -7.28 -6.49
C SER A 69 -16.12 -5.83 -6.86
N ARG A 70 -17.06 -5.13 -7.50
CA ARG A 70 -16.86 -3.71 -7.88
C ARG A 70 -16.66 -2.82 -6.66
N ARG A 71 -17.54 -2.94 -5.66
CA ARG A 71 -17.49 -2.14 -4.43
C ARG A 71 -16.21 -2.41 -3.65
N SER A 72 -15.80 -3.67 -3.55
CA SER A 72 -14.54 -4.09 -2.92
C SER A 72 -13.32 -3.41 -3.54
N GLY A 73 -13.19 -3.44 -4.87
CA GLY A 73 -12.07 -2.80 -5.55
C GLY A 73 -12.07 -1.27 -5.38
N ILE A 74 -13.24 -0.62 -5.47
CA ILE A 74 -13.35 0.83 -5.24
C ILE A 74 -12.94 1.18 -3.80
N VAL A 75 -13.45 0.43 -2.81
CA VAL A 75 -13.14 0.68 -1.40
C VAL A 75 -11.65 0.42 -1.10
N GLY A 76 -11.02 -0.55 -1.75
CA GLY A 76 -9.57 -0.77 -1.65
C GLY A 76 -8.74 0.40 -2.16
N LEU A 77 -9.07 0.93 -3.33
CA LEU A 77 -8.38 2.12 -3.86
C LEU A 77 -8.63 3.35 -2.99
N CYS A 78 -9.86 3.55 -2.54
CA CYS A 78 -10.20 4.65 -1.63
C CYS A 78 -9.48 4.53 -0.28
N SER A 79 -9.38 3.34 0.29
CA SER A 79 -8.70 3.14 1.58
C SER A 79 -7.21 3.49 1.47
N LEU A 80 -6.53 3.04 0.42
CA LEU A 80 -5.14 3.41 0.15
C LEU A 80 -4.96 4.92 -0.02
N PHE A 81 -5.88 5.58 -0.73
CA PHE A 81 -5.85 7.03 -0.91
C PHE A 81 -6.01 7.77 0.43
N PHE A 82 -6.95 7.36 1.29
CA PHE A 82 -7.12 7.98 2.61
C PHE A 82 -5.95 7.72 3.55
N ILE A 83 -5.35 6.52 3.54
CA ILE A 83 -4.13 6.20 4.30
C ILE A 83 -2.98 7.11 3.85
N PHE A 84 -2.83 7.32 2.54
CA PHE A 84 -1.81 8.20 1.97
C PHE A 84 -1.99 9.65 2.42
N ILE A 85 -3.18 10.23 2.23
CA ILE A 85 -3.44 11.62 2.64
C ILE A 85 -3.30 11.79 4.16
N GLY A 86 -3.86 10.86 4.95
CA GLY A 86 -3.78 10.91 6.40
C GLY A 86 -2.34 10.85 6.92
N SER A 87 -1.51 9.98 6.34
CA SER A 87 -0.09 9.87 6.71
C SER A 87 0.71 11.11 6.31
N ILE A 88 0.45 11.71 5.14
CA ILE A 88 1.07 12.99 4.74
C ILE A 88 0.70 14.11 5.72
N LEU A 89 -0.58 14.24 6.09
CA LEU A 89 -1.03 15.28 7.02
C LEU A 89 -0.39 15.10 8.40
N LEU A 90 -0.37 13.86 8.91
CA LEU A 90 0.24 13.53 10.20
C LEU A 90 1.76 13.78 10.20
N ALA A 91 2.45 13.40 9.13
CA ALA A 91 3.89 13.65 9.00
C ALA A 91 4.20 15.15 8.90
N LYS A 92 3.47 15.90 8.05
CA LYS A 92 3.75 17.31 7.76
C LYS A 92 3.40 18.23 8.93
N TYR A 93 2.21 18.08 9.50
CA TYR A 93 1.68 19.00 10.50
C TYR A 93 1.83 18.47 11.94
N GLY A 94 1.90 17.16 12.12
CA GLY A 94 2.08 16.54 13.44
C GLY A 94 3.55 16.37 13.80
N LEU A 95 4.28 15.54 13.04
CA LEU A 95 5.59 15.04 13.47
C LEU A 95 6.79 15.87 13.03
N LYS A 96 6.77 16.46 11.81
CA LYS A 96 7.89 17.26 11.28
C LYS A 96 8.25 18.47 12.18
N PRO A 97 7.29 19.27 12.69
CA PRO A 97 7.60 20.41 13.56
C PRO A 97 8.20 19.99 14.92
N LEU A 98 7.77 18.84 15.44
CA LEU A 98 8.27 18.28 16.71
C LEU A 98 9.70 17.76 16.54
N THR A 99 9.97 17.10 15.41
CA THR A 99 11.29 16.49 15.13
C THR A 99 12.38 17.56 15.04
N ASN A 100 12.07 18.71 14.44
CA ASN A 100 13.03 19.83 14.31
C ASN A 100 13.40 20.49 15.64
N ARG A 101 12.65 20.24 16.73
CA ARG A 101 12.85 20.89 18.04
C ARG A 101 13.59 20.00 19.04
N MET A 102 13.84 18.74 18.70
CA MET A 102 14.34 17.72 19.62
C MET A 102 15.78 17.35 19.29
N ASN A 103 16.64 17.24 20.31
CA ASN A 103 18.00 16.73 20.15
C ASN A 103 17.98 15.21 19.95
N LEU A 104 18.71 14.71 18.95
CA LEU A 104 18.79 13.27 18.64
C LEU A 104 19.42 12.41 19.76
N GLU A 105 20.17 13.05 20.68
CA GLU A 105 20.89 12.35 21.75
C GLU A 105 19.97 11.87 22.89
N THR A 106 18.72 12.33 22.93
CA THR A 106 17.74 11.87 23.92
C THR A 106 16.94 10.67 23.40
N LEU A 107 16.50 9.80 24.32
CA LEU A 107 15.64 8.67 24.00
C LEU A 107 14.34 9.12 23.31
N GLU A 108 13.76 10.23 23.80
CA GLU A 108 12.54 10.82 23.24
C GLU A 108 12.74 11.32 21.81
N GLY A 109 13.89 11.95 21.52
CA GLY A 109 14.24 12.37 20.17
C GLY A 109 14.34 11.18 19.21
N THR A 110 14.98 10.09 19.65
CA THR A 110 15.11 8.86 18.86
C THR A 110 13.75 8.22 18.55
N ILE A 111 12.84 8.14 19.53
CA ILE A 111 11.48 7.60 19.35
C ILE A 111 10.70 8.46 18.36
N LEU A 112 10.79 9.79 18.47
CA LEU A 112 10.08 10.70 17.58
C LEU A 112 10.57 10.60 16.14
N VAL A 113 11.88 10.52 15.92
CA VAL A 113 12.49 10.28 14.61
C VAL A 113 12.02 8.95 14.01
N PHE A 114 11.98 7.90 14.82
CA PHE A 114 11.42 6.61 14.39
C PHE A 114 9.95 6.73 13.97
N CYS A 115 9.11 7.38 14.77
CA CYS A 115 7.71 7.63 14.45
C CYS A 115 7.55 8.44 13.15
N TYR A 116 8.39 9.45 12.93
CA TYR A 116 8.39 10.23 11.70
C TYR A 116 8.71 9.35 10.47
N PHE A 117 9.80 8.57 10.53
CA PHE A 117 10.15 7.64 9.46
C PHE A 117 9.09 6.56 9.22
N PHE A 118 8.46 6.08 10.29
CA PHE A 118 7.38 5.11 10.21
C PHE A 118 6.16 5.68 9.46
N ILE A 119 5.68 6.88 9.82
CA ILE A 119 4.56 7.52 9.12
C ILE A 119 4.93 7.88 7.68
N GLN A 120 6.16 8.34 7.42
CA GLN A 120 6.64 8.59 6.06
C GLN A 120 6.66 7.29 5.24
N SER A 121 7.07 6.17 5.83
CA SER A 121 7.04 4.86 5.18
C SER A 121 5.62 4.41 4.86
N ILE A 122 4.65 4.65 5.75
CA ILE A 122 3.22 4.42 5.48
C ILE A 122 2.77 5.23 4.25
N ALA A 123 3.15 6.50 4.14
CA ALA A 123 2.80 7.34 3.00
C ALA A 123 3.40 6.79 1.69
N ILE A 124 4.69 6.45 1.69
CA ILE A 124 5.36 5.92 0.49
C ILE A 124 4.73 4.59 0.09
N ILE A 125 4.57 3.65 1.02
CA ILE A 125 4.03 2.31 0.73
C ILE A 125 2.57 2.40 0.28
N SER A 126 1.72 3.20 0.93
CA SER A 126 0.33 3.36 0.52
C SER A 126 0.21 3.96 -0.88
N SER A 127 1.07 4.92 -1.26
CA SER A 127 1.13 5.44 -2.63
C SER A 127 1.60 4.39 -3.64
N GLY A 128 2.61 3.59 -3.30
CA GLY A 128 3.11 2.53 -4.17
C GLY A 128 2.11 1.39 -4.35
N MET A 129 1.43 0.98 -3.26
CA MET A 129 0.33 0.02 -3.29
C MET A 129 -0.88 0.57 -4.06
N PHE A 130 -1.16 1.87 -4.00
CA PHE A 130 -2.22 2.49 -4.79
C PHE A 130 -1.95 2.34 -6.28
N VAL A 131 -0.75 2.72 -6.74
CA VAL A 131 -0.35 2.56 -8.16
C VAL A 131 -0.33 1.09 -8.56
N THR A 132 0.17 0.21 -7.69
CA THR A 132 0.18 -1.24 -7.93
C THR A 132 -1.25 -1.76 -8.15
N ASN A 133 -2.21 -1.36 -7.31
CA ASN A 133 -3.60 -1.81 -7.41
C ASN A 133 -4.38 -1.23 -8.60
N LEU A 134 -3.82 -0.26 -9.34
CA LEU A 134 -4.38 0.23 -10.61
C LEU A 134 -4.06 -0.68 -11.80
N PHE A 135 -3.07 -1.58 -11.68
CA PHE A 135 -2.79 -2.54 -12.75
C PHE A 135 -3.99 -3.47 -12.96
N PRO A 136 -4.39 -3.74 -14.21
CA PRO A 136 -5.56 -4.56 -14.52
C PRO A 136 -5.23 -6.06 -14.35
N LEU A 137 -4.78 -6.47 -13.17
CA LEU A 137 -4.54 -7.87 -12.81
C LEU A 137 -5.74 -8.42 -12.06
N ALA A 138 -6.13 -9.66 -12.35
CA ALA A 138 -7.35 -10.29 -11.81
C ALA A 138 -7.41 -10.30 -10.26
N VAL A 139 -6.26 -10.31 -9.62
CA VAL A 139 -6.05 -10.34 -8.17
C VAL A 139 -6.19 -8.95 -7.52
N LEU A 140 -5.87 -7.89 -8.26
CA LEU A 140 -5.79 -6.52 -7.74
C LEU A 140 -7.12 -5.78 -7.83
N ASP A 141 -7.22 -4.65 -7.15
CA ASP A 141 -8.48 -3.90 -7.04
C ASP A 141 -9.05 -3.46 -8.40
N MET A 142 -8.20 -3.01 -9.34
CA MET A 142 -8.66 -2.69 -10.69
C MET A 142 -9.23 -3.93 -11.41
N GLY A 143 -8.64 -5.11 -11.22
CA GLY A 143 -9.20 -6.37 -11.73
C GLY A 143 -10.57 -6.67 -11.16
N GLN A 144 -10.79 -6.41 -9.87
CA GLN A 144 -12.09 -6.58 -9.21
C GLN A 144 -13.14 -5.58 -9.74
N ILE A 145 -12.73 -4.34 -10.03
CA ILE A 145 -13.59 -3.31 -10.64
C ILE A 145 -14.00 -3.73 -12.06
N ILE A 146 -13.05 -4.18 -12.87
CA ILE A 146 -13.31 -4.59 -14.25
C ILE A 146 -14.23 -5.82 -14.28
N ARG A 147 -13.99 -6.80 -13.40
CA ARG A 147 -14.90 -7.95 -13.18
C ARG A 147 -16.32 -7.51 -12.88
N GLY A 148 -16.47 -6.52 -12.00
CA GLY A 148 -17.78 -5.99 -11.63
C GLY A 148 -18.48 -5.21 -12.75
N LYS A 149 -17.74 -4.73 -13.76
CA LYS A 149 -18.29 -3.97 -14.90
C LYS A 149 -18.65 -4.86 -16.08
N SER A 150 -17.80 -5.81 -16.46
CA SER A 150 -18.04 -6.71 -17.61
C SER A 150 -17.23 -7.99 -17.51
N ASP A 151 -17.89 -9.13 -17.68
CA ASP A 151 -17.23 -10.43 -17.72
C ASP A 151 -16.33 -10.54 -18.96
N HIS A 152 -16.76 -10.01 -20.11
CA HIS A 152 -15.98 -10.05 -21.35
C HIS A 152 -14.63 -9.34 -21.19
N MET A 153 -14.63 -8.15 -20.58
CA MET A 153 -13.38 -7.41 -20.29
C MET A 153 -12.50 -8.17 -19.28
N TYR A 154 -13.12 -8.78 -18.27
CA TYR A 154 -12.39 -9.57 -17.29
C TYR A 154 -11.75 -10.83 -17.90
N PHE A 155 -12.45 -11.52 -18.82
CA PHE A 155 -11.88 -12.63 -19.58
C PHE A 155 -10.72 -12.18 -20.46
N SER A 156 -10.80 -10.99 -21.07
CA SER A 156 -9.68 -10.43 -21.84
C SER A 156 -8.44 -10.19 -20.96
N ILE A 157 -8.63 -9.71 -19.72
CA ILE A 157 -7.56 -9.58 -18.73
C ILE A 157 -6.95 -10.95 -18.41
N LEU A 158 -7.78 -11.97 -18.16
CA LEU A 158 -7.29 -13.31 -17.86
C LEU A 158 -6.50 -13.90 -19.03
N LYS A 159 -6.93 -13.66 -20.27
CA LYS A 159 -6.23 -14.11 -21.48
C LYS A 159 -4.86 -13.43 -21.64
N SER A 160 -4.73 -12.18 -21.20
CA SER A 160 -3.50 -11.39 -21.29
C SER A 160 -2.71 -11.29 -19.99
N ASP A 161 -3.09 -12.07 -18.96
CA ASP A 161 -2.56 -11.99 -17.60
C ASP A 161 -1.02 -12.07 -17.54
N SER A 162 -0.42 -12.94 -18.35
CA SER A 162 1.04 -13.08 -18.44
C SER A 162 1.72 -11.80 -18.95
N ILE A 163 1.13 -11.14 -19.95
CA ILE A 163 1.66 -9.90 -20.53
C ILE A 163 1.53 -8.77 -19.51
N ILE A 164 0.37 -8.64 -18.87
CA ILE A 164 0.13 -7.59 -17.86
C ILE A 164 1.09 -7.77 -16.68
N LYS A 165 1.30 -9.00 -16.20
CA LYS A 165 2.29 -9.30 -15.15
C LYS A 165 3.70 -8.94 -15.60
N MET A 166 4.09 -9.29 -16.83
CA MET A 166 5.41 -8.93 -17.35
C MET A 166 5.62 -7.42 -17.35
N ILE A 167 4.65 -6.64 -17.81
CA ILE A 167 4.69 -5.17 -17.79
C ILE A 167 4.81 -4.67 -16.34
N TYR A 168 3.99 -5.19 -15.42
CA TYR A 168 4.08 -4.86 -14.00
C TYR A 168 5.47 -5.13 -13.42
N PHE A 169 6.04 -6.30 -13.68
CA PHE A 169 7.39 -6.66 -13.24
C PHE A 169 8.45 -5.71 -13.80
N VAL A 170 8.39 -5.36 -15.08
CA VAL A 170 9.31 -4.40 -15.70
C VAL A 170 9.21 -3.04 -15.01
N VAL A 171 8.00 -2.55 -14.76
CA VAL A 171 7.76 -1.25 -14.09
C VAL A 171 8.32 -1.25 -12.65
N VAL A 172 8.15 -2.36 -11.93
CA VAL A 172 8.71 -2.54 -10.56
C VAL A 172 10.24 -2.61 -10.59
N LEU A 173 10.83 -3.39 -11.51
CA LEU A 173 12.28 -3.56 -11.65
C LEU A 173 12.99 -2.26 -12.04
N LEU A 174 12.37 -1.46 -12.92
CA LEU A 174 12.84 -0.12 -13.26
C LEU A 174 12.69 0.88 -12.10
N GLY A 175 12.06 0.48 -10.98
CA GLY A 175 11.89 1.32 -9.81
C GLY A 175 10.92 2.49 -10.03
N LEU A 176 10.09 2.45 -11.07
CA LEU A 176 9.22 3.58 -11.43
C LEU A 176 8.18 3.86 -10.34
N ILE A 177 7.56 2.81 -9.77
CA ILE A 177 6.57 2.96 -8.69
C ILE A 177 7.25 3.48 -7.42
N LYS A 178 8.44 2.95 -7.09
CA LYS A 178 9.26 3.42 -5.97
C LYS A 178 9.58 4.90 -6.12
N SER A 179 10.11 5.28 -7.28
CA SER A 179 10.48 6.66 -7.58
C SER A 179 9.27 7.58 -7.49
N PHE A 180 8.14 7.20 -8.08
CA PHE A 180 6.90 7.94 -7.98
C PHE A 180 6.46 8.16 -6.53
N GLY A 181 6.40 7.10 -5.72
CA GLY A 181 5.97 7.19 -4.33
C GLY A 181 6.88 8.07 -3.49
N VAL A 182 8.19 7.86 -3.58
CA VAL A 182 9.20 8.64 -2.84
C VAL A 182 9.15 10.12 -3.26
N GLN A 183 9.20 10.42 -4.56
CA GLN A 183 9.20 11.80 -5.04
C GLN A 183 7.91 12.53 -4.67
N THR A 184 6.76 11.89 -4.79
CA THR A 184 5.46 12.48 -4.42
C THR A 184 5.42 12.81 -2.94
N VAL A 185 5.85 11.88 -2.07
CA VAL A 185 5.88 12.10 -0.63
C VAL A 185 6.84 13.23 -0.25
N MET A 186 8.06 13.23 -0.79
CA MET A 186 9.06 14.27 -0.50
C MET A 186 8.59 15.65 -0.94
N TYR A 187 8.03 15.76 -2.15
CA TYR A 187 7.43 16.99 -2.66
C TYR A 187 6.32 17.52 -1.74
N LEU A 188 5.40 16.65 -1.30
CA LEU A 188 4.29 17.05 -0.42
C LEU A 188 4.73 17.44 0.99
N LEU A 189 5.78 16.78 1.50
CA LEU A 189 6.38 17.09 2.80
C LEU A 189 7.23 18.37 2.76
N GLY A 190 7.56 18.90 1.58
CA GLY A 190 8.40 20.08 1.41
C GLY A 190 9.83 19.81 1.89
N SER A 191 10.40 18.72 1.40
CA SER A 191 11.75 18.22 1.68
C SER A 191 12.42 17.78 0.39
#